data_AF-A0A8S8ZG26-F1
#
_entry.id   AF-A0A8S8ZG26-F1
#
_cell.length_a   1.000
_cell.length_b   1.000
_cell.length_c   1.000
_cell.angle_alpha   90.00
_cell.angle_beta   90.00
_cell.angle_gamma   90.00
#
_symmetry.space_group_name_H-M   'P 1'
#
loop_
_entity.id
_entity.type
_entity.pdbx_description
1 polymer ?
#
loop_
_entity_poly.entity_id
_entity_poly.type
_entity_poly.pdbx_seq_one_letter_code
_entity_poly.pdbx_strand_id
1 'polypeptide(L)'
;MSEARRLLETAIEQQNERIYLAKTITEAWDAQVARHDDTPDETKVSDIDRARKRQMFCAWQIIGLSRLSLCYSSMAQLAHMKGSQTDADDAQRQAIQAAPDAVLLSPGQQDSSVVAFAHFFYGCALLANGRRKEAIEHFNVRSDPRSNLPGVFQGLRTQFRAQFGGTDEDAKERVRVLQKAAHLRKGYRELFQEKLRPVLMERGPNCLQRLRQAYAEALDKDPDKERMFDRLKYVSCEEFRTWGRLRRSCEGLTRPYSPEVMWEDEKEREGKYIIFFSYRWINKDPGMRLSDDEHNTQYKRMSDAVRLFLERHPEVASERLCIWMDFACVNQDNPSSGVAALPMILVQCDAVISLVGDEYHERAWFSVEALMIQTLKKAYDVHLWYEHVAAEDDGGERRGGKKRKWTLRRTRTDRDINLAENNQSVESDRPRVMFLERQSRLLG
;
A
#
# COMPACT_ATOMS: atom_id res chain seq x y z
N MET A 1 20.30 12.50 -2.45
CA MET A 1 19.85 13.29 -3.63
C MET A 1 20.91 13.47 -4.71
N SER A 2 22.20 13.63 -4.39
CA SER A 2 23.30 13.62 -5.39
C SER A 2 23.47 12.23 -6.02
N GLU A 3 23.39 11.18 -5.20
CA GLU A 3 23.50 9.79 -5.65
C GLU A 3 22.38 9.37 -6.62
N ALA A 4 21.13 9.75 -6.32
CA ALA A 4 19.98 9.47 -7.19
C ALA A 4 20.13 10.09 -8.59
N ARG A 5 20.67 11.31 -8.68
CA ARG A 5 20.96 11.97 -9.95
C ARG A 5 22.03 11.20 -10.74
N ARG A 6 23.15 10.86 -10.09
CA ARG A 6 24.23 10.08 -10.72
C ARG A 6 23.74 8.74 -11.26
N LEU A 7 22.91 8.03 -10.49
CA LEU A 7 22.32 6.76 -10.92
C LEU A 7 21.43 6.92 -12.17
N LEU A 8 20.66 8.01 -12.25
CA LEU A 8 19.84 8.29 -13.43
C LEU A 8 20.68 8.68 -14.64
N GLU A 9 21.73 9.49 -14.48
CA GLU A 9 22.66 9.85 -15.55
C GLU A 9 23.32 8.59 -16.15
N THR A 10 23.83 7.70 -15.30
CA THR A 10 24.37 6.40 -15.74
C THR A 10 23.30 5.53 -16.42
N ALA A 11 22.07 5.51 -15.91
CA ALA A 11 20.99 4.74 -16.52
C ALA A 11 20.62 5.27 -17.91
N ILE A 12 20.65 6.60 -18.10
CA ILE A 12 20.41 7.28 -19.38
C ILE A 12 21.48 6.90 -20.39
N GLU A 13 22.76 6.99 -20.02
CA GLU A 13 23.89 6.58 -20.87
C GLU A 13 23.74 5.12 -21.32
N GLN A 14 23.47 4.22 -20.38
CA GLN A 14 23.26 2.80 -20.66
C GLN A 14 22.04 2.54 -21.56
N GLN A 15 20.94 3.29 -21.41
CA GLN A 15 19.79 3.13 -22.30
C GLN A 15 20.12 3.64 -23.71
N ASN A 16 20.81 4.77 -23.84
CA ASN A 16 21.23 5.28 -25.15
C ASN A 16 22.13 4.28 -25.89
N GLU A 17 23.09 3.67 -25.19
CA GLU A 17 23.96 2.65 -25.76
C GLU A 17 23.17 1.40 -26.21
N ARG A 18 22.21 0.95 -25.41
CA ARG A 18 21.33 -0.18 -25.76
C ARG A 18 20.43 0.12 -26.95
N ILE A 19 19.86 1.32 -27.02
CA ILE A 19 19.03 1.76 -28.16
C ILE A 19 19.89 1.80 -29.42
N TYR A 20 21.08 2.38 -29.35
CA TYR A 20 22.03 2.43 -30.45
C TYR A 20 22.39 1.02 -30.94
N LEU A 21 22.80 0.14 -30.03
CA LEU A 21 23.16 -1.24 -30.36
C LEU A 21 21.98 -1.99 -30.99
N ALA A 22 20.78 -1.87 -30.42
CA ALA A 22 19.59 -2.51 -30.97
C ALA A 22 19.23 -1.98 -32.37
N LYS A 23 19.49 -0.69 -32.64
CA LYS A 23 19.33 -0.10 -33.98
C LYS A 23 20.34 -0.66 -34.96
N THR A 24 21.62 -0.68 -34.60
CA THR A 24 22.70 -1.23 -35.44
C THR A 24 22.48 -2.71 -35.76
N ILE A 25 22.04 -3.50 -34.77
CA ILE A 25 21.73 -4.92 -34.98
C ILE A 25 20.56 -5.07 -35.97
N THR A 26 19.50 -4.28 -35.84
CA THR A 26 18.37 -4.31 -36.79
C THR A 26 18.82 -3.96 -38.20
N GLU A 27 19.59 -2.90 -38.38
CA GLU A 27 20.09 -2.46 -39.69
C GLU A 27 21.03 -3.50 -40.33
N ALA A 28 21.95 -4.07 -39.54
CA ALA A 28 22.84 -5.12 -40.00
C ALA A 28 22.08 -6.40 -40.39
N TRP A 29 21.04 -6.76 -39.61
CA TRP A 29 20.17 -7.89 -39.91
C TRP A 29 19.37 -7.66 -41.19
N ASP A 30 18.74 -6.50 -41.35
CA ASP A 30 17.98 -6.15 -42.56
C ASP A 30 18.88 -6.16 -43.81
N ALA A 31 20.12 -5.65 -43.71
CA ALA A 31 21.12 -5.71 -44.78
C ALA A 31 21.63 -7.14 -45.08
N GLN A 32 21.68 -8.03 -44.08
CA GLN A 32 22.01 -9.44 -44.29
C GLN A 32 20.87 -10.17 -44.99
N VAL A 33 19.62 -9.93 -44.59
CA VAL A 33 18.43 -10.52 -45.21
C VAL A 33 18.33 -10.11 -46.68
N ALA A 34 18.52 -8.83 -46.99
CA ALA A 34 18.49 -8.32 -48.37
C ALA A 34 19.53 -9.00 -49.28
N ARG A 35 20.71 -9.35 -48.76
CA ARG A 35 21.77 -10.04 -49.52
C ARG A 35 21.47 -11.53 -49.78
N HIS A 36 20.70 -12.17 -48.91
CA HIS A 36 20.39 -13.59 -49.03
C HIS A 36 19.21 -13.89 -49.96
N ASP A 37 18.29 -12.94 -50.17
CA ASP A 37 17.18 -13.11 -51.11
C ASP A 37 17.64 -13.24 -52.58
N ASP A 38 18.88 -12.84 -52.89
CA ASP A 38 19.50 -12.96 -54.23
C ASP A 38 20.25 -14.31 -54.46
N THR A 39 20.24 -15.25 -53.51
CA THR A 39 20.99 -16.53 -53.61
C THR A 39 20.10 -17.79 -53.70
N PRO A 40 20.46 -18.82 -54.51
CA PRO A 40 19.64 -20.02 -54.67
C PRO A 40 19.61 -20.94 -53.43
N ASP A 41 18.44 -20.94 -52.80
CA ASP A 41 17.70 -21.97 -52.04
C ASP A 41 18.27 -22.81 -50.89
N GLU A 42 19.59 -23.04 -50.70
CA GLU A 42 20.01 -24.03 -49.68
C GLU A 42 20.33 -23.46 -48.28
N THR A 43 20.40 -22.12 -48.11
CA THR A 43 20.70 -21.47 -46.81
C THR A 43 19.69 -20.41 -46.37
N LYS A 44 18.49 -20.38 -46.97
CA LYS A 44 17.48 -19.35 -46.63
C LYS A 44 16.95 -19.54 -45.21
N VAL A 45 17.22 -18.54 -44.35
CA VAL A 45 16.57 -18.43 -43.04
C VAL A 45 15.06 -18.37 -43.27
N SER A 46 14.29 -19.20 -42.56
CA SER A 46 12.84 -19.24 -42.73
C SER A 46 12.24 -17.84 -42.53
N ASP A 47 11.21 -17.50 -43.32
CA ASP A 47 10.52 -16.21 -43.19
C ASP A 47 9.98 -15.98 -41.77
N ILE A 48 9.64 -17.06 -41.09
CA ILE A 48 9.19 -17.07 -39.69
C ILE A 48 10.32 -16.63 -38.76
N ASP A 49 11.53 -17.17 -38.92
CA ASP A 49 12.69 -16.79 -38.11
C ASP A 49 13.16 -15.36 -38.41
N ARG A 50 13.09 -14.94 -39.69
CA ARG A 50 13.36 -13.56 -40.11
C ARG A 50 12.43 -12.58 -39.41
N ALA A 51 11.11 -12.85 -39.46
CA ALA A 51 10.11 -12.04 -38.80
C ALA A 51 10.33 -12.02 -37.27
N ARG A 52 10.56 -13.17 -36.65
CA ARG A 52 10.74 -13.29 -35.19
C ARG A 52 11.96 -12.52 -34.68
N LYS A 53 13.10 -12.59 -35.36
CA LYS A 53 14.31 -11.84 -34.96
C LYS A 53 14.09 -10.33 -35.11
N ARG A 54 13.49 -9.89 -36.21
CA ARG A 54 13.15 -8.48 -36.41
C ARG A 54 12.20 -7.97 -35.33
N GLN A 55 11.17 -8.74 -35.00
CA GLN A 55 10.25 -8.44 -33.89
C GLN A 55 11.01 -8.23 -32.57
N MET A 56 11.93 -9.14 -32.24
CA MET A 56 12.74 -9.07 -31.02
C MET A 56 13.62 -7.81 -30.96
N PHE A 57 14.30 -7.47 -32.06
CA PHE A 57 15.16 -6.28 -32.08
C PHE A 57 14.36 -4.98 -31.98
N CYS A 58 13.23 -4.89 -32.69
CA CYS A 58 12.29 -3.78 -32.54
C CYS A 58 11.76 -3.69 -31.10
N ALA A 59 11.42 -4.80 -30.46
CA ALA A 59 10.99 -4.82 -29.06
C ALA A 59 12.08 -4.27 -28.12
N TRP A 60 13.35 -4.60 -28.33
CA TRP A 60 14.46 -4.05 -27.55
C TRP A 60 14.59 -2.53 -27.70
N GLN A 61 14.45 -2.00 -28.93
CA GLN A 61 14.45 -0.56 -29.17
C GLN A 61 13.29 0.13 -28.44
N ILE A 62 12.07 -0.42 -28.56
CA ILE A 62 10.88 0.10 -27.89
C ILE A 62 11.06 0.14 -26.37
N ILE A 63 11.56 -0.94 -25.77
CA ILE A 63 11.82 -1.02 -24.33
C ILE A 63 12.88 0.00 -23.91
N GLY A 64 13.96 0.13 -24.69
CA GLY A 64 15.03 1.10 -24.45
C GLY A 64 14.53 2.53 -24.44
N LEU A 65 13.82 2.94 -25.51
CA LEU A 65 13.25 4.28 -25.67
C LEU A 65 12.22 4.60 -24.56
N SER A 66 11.38 3.64 -24.22
CA SER A 66 10.40 3.78 -23.13
C SER A 66 11.06 3.98 -21.77
N ARG A 67 12.14 3.24 -21.47
CA ARG A 67 12.93 3.39 -20.24
C ARG A 67 13.71 4.71 -20.22
N LEU A 68 14.22 5.15 -21.37
CA LEU A 68 14.89 6.43 -21.51
C LEU A 68 13.93 7.59 -21.16
N SER A 69 12.70 7.56 -21.69
CA SER A 69 11.65 8.51 -21.32
C SER A 69 11.32 8.52 -19.81
N LEU A 70 11.28 7.34 -19.18
CA LEU A 70 11.11 7.22 -17.73
C LEU A 70 12.27 7.84 -16.93
N CYS A 71 13.51 7.61 -17.35
CA CYS A 71 14.68 8.19 -16.67
C CYS A 71 14.65 9.71 -16.72
N TYR A 72 14.34 10.28 -17.89
CA TYR A 72 14.19 11.73 -18.05
C TYR A 72 13.01 12.31 -17.25
N SER A 73 11.88 11.61 -17.20
CA SER A 73 10.74 12.00 -16.34
C SER A 73 11.13 12.00 -14.85
N SER A 74 11.94 11.03 -14.42
CA SER A 74 12.44 10.95 -13.05
C SER A 74 13.46 12.06 -12.75
N MET A 75 14.31 12.41 -13.72
CA MET A 75 15.22 13.55 -13.63
C MET A 75 14.47 14.88 -13.47
N ALA A 76 13.38 15.08 -14.23
CA ALA A 76 12.54 16.27 -14.12
C ALA A 76 11.94 16.42 -12.71
N GLN A 77 11.43 15.33 -12.14
CA GLN A 77 10.92 15.33 -10.76
C GLN A 77 12.00 15.69 -9.73
N LEU A 78 13.21 15.14 -9.87
CA LEU A 78 14.34 15.48 -9.00
C LEU A 78 14.77 16.94 -9.13
N ALA A 79 14.73 17.51 -10.33
CA ALA A 79 15.04 18.91 -10.57
C ALA A 79 13.99 19.84 -9.93
N HIS A 80 12.69 19.53 -10.07
CA HIS A 80 11.62 20.24 -9.37
C HIS A 80 11.79 20.19 -7.84
N MET A 81 12.11 19.01 -7.28
CA MET A 81 12.37 18.87 -5.85
C MET A 81 13.56 19.73 -5.36
N LYS A 82 14.49 20.08 -6.25
CA LYS A 82 15.63 20.97 -5.97
C LYS A 82 15.35 22.44 -6.27
N GLY A 83 14.16 22.77 -6.77
CA GLY A 83 13.80 24.13 -7.19
C GLY A 83 14.46 24.58 -8.50
N SER A 84 15.04 23.66 -9.29
CA SER A 84 15.63 24.00 -10.61
C SER A 84 14.58 23.79 -11.70
N GLN A 85 13.89 24.87 -12.08
CA GLN A 85 12.85 24.81 -13.10
C GLN A 85 13.42 24.52 -14.50
N THR A 86 14.55 25.14 -14.84
CA THR A 86 15.19 24.97 -16.17
C THR A 86 15.63 23.53 -16.40
N ASP A 87 16.31 22.91 -15.43
CA ASP A 87 16.71 21.50 -15.54
C ASP A 87 15.50 20.57 -15.62
N ALA A 88 14.41 20.92 -14.93
CA ALA A 88 13.17 20.14 -14.96
C ALA A 88 12.52 20.21 -16.35
N ASP A 89 12.42 21.40 -16.94
CA ASP A 89 11.87 21.61 -18.26
C ASP A 89 12.71 20.93 -19.35
N ASP A 90 14.04 20.97 -19.23
CA ASP A 90 14.95 20.27 -20.16
C ASP A 90 14.78 18.75 -20.10
N ALA A 91 14.79 18.18 -18.89
CA ALA A 91 14.56 16.75 -18.71
C ALA A 91 13.17 16.34 -19.19
N GLN A 92 12.14 17.16 -18.95
CA GLN A 92 10.79 16.89 -19.41
C GLN A 92 10.69 16.91 -20.94
N ARG A 93 11.39 17.85 -21.62
CA ARG A 93 11.48 17.88 -23.08
C ARG A 93 12.13 16.61 -23.63
N GLN A 94 13.22 16.16 -23.02
CA GLN A 94 13.90 14.93 -23.43
C GLN A 94 13.02 13.68 -23.24
N ALA A 95 12.22 13.63 -22.17
CA ALA A 95 11.26 12.55 -21.95
C ALA A 95 10.22 12.44 -23.07
N ILE A 96 9.71 13.57 -23.55
CA ILE A 96 8.72 13.67 -24.63
C ILE A 96 9.35 13.41 -25.99
N GLN A 97 10.65 13.69 -26.17
CA GLN A 97 11.33 13.41 -27.43
C GLN A 97 11.64 11.92 -27.60
N ALA A 98 12.00 11.22 -26.51
CA ALA A 98 12.37 9.80 -26.57
C ALA A 98 11.17 8.85 -26.75
N ALA A 99 9.99 9.22 -26.24
CA ALA A 99 8.83 8.31 -26.18
C ALA A 99 8.06 8.08 -27.51
N PRO A 100 7.89 9.09 -28.40
CA PRO A 100 7.20 8.92 -29.67
C PRO A 100 7.83 7.86 -30.58
N ASP A 101 9.16 7.80 -30.61
CA ASP A 101 9.88 6.79 -31.42
C ASP A 101 9.53 5.37 -30.99
N ALA A 102 9.33 5.13 -29.69
CA ALA A 102 8.86 3.83 -29.19
C ALA A 102 7.47 3.49 -29.71
N VAL A 103 6.57 4.49 -29.79
CA VAL A 103 5.22 4.31 -30.33
C VAL A 103 5.25 4.14 -31.84
N LEU A 104 6.12 4.83 -32.57
CA LEU A 104 6.27 4.69 -34.03
C LEU A 104 6.82 3.33 -34.45
N LEU A 105 7.62 2.69 -33.60
CA LEU A 105 8.14 1.33 -33.81
C LEU A 105 7.14 0.23 -33.42
N SER A 106 6.06 0.59 -32.73
CA SER A 106 5.05 -0.36 -32.24
C SER A 106 4.12 -0.96 -33.31
N PRO A 107 3.78 -0.29 -34.44
CA PRO A 107 2.98 -0.89 -35.50
C PRO A 107 3.70 -2.12 -36.07
N GLY A 108 3.06 -3.27 -35.96
CA GLY A 108 3.62 -4.56 -36.37
C GLY A 108 4.22 -5.39 -35.23
N GLN A 109 4.32 -4.85 -34.01
CA GLN A 109 4.70 -5.66 -32.83
C GLN A 109 3.61 -6.66 -32.46
N GLN A 110 3.98 -7.94 -32.33
CA GLN A 110 3.06 -8.99 -31.92
C GLN A 110 2.85 -9.05 -30.40
N ASP A 111 3.83 -8.59 -29.61
CA ASP A 111 3.71 -8.54 -28.16
C ASP A 111 2.93 -7.31 -27.69
N SER A 112 1.66 -7.54 -27.34
CA SER A 112 0.78 -6.51 -26.78
C SER A 112 1.34 -5.78 -25.56
N SER A 113 2.24 -6.41 -24.79
CA SER A 113 2.88 -5.80 -23.62
C SER A 113 3.89 -4.74 -24.03
N VAL A 114 4.64 -4.98 -25.11
CA VAL A 114 5.62 -4.02 -25.67
C VAL A 114 4.90 -2.78 -26.21
N VAL A 115 3.80 -2.98 -26.94
CA VAL A 115 2.94 -1.88 -27.43
C VAL A 115 2.37 -1.09 -26.25
N ALA A 116 1.77 -1.78 -25.27
CA ALA A 116 1.22 -1.14 -24.08
C ALA A 116 2.26 -0.35 -23.28
N PHE A 117 3.49 -0.88 -23.18
CA PHE A 117 4.61 -0.23 -22.50
C PHE A 117 4.98 1.09 -23.21
N ALA A 118 5.14 1.08 -24.53
CA ALA A 118 5.45 2.28 -25.32
C ALA A 118 4.42 3.39 -25.10
N HIS A 119 3.14 3.03 -25.23
CA HIS A 119 2.03 3.96 -25.02
C HIS A 119 1.94 4.46 -23.58
N PHE A 120 2.17 3.60 -22.59
CA PHE A 120 2.16 4.00 -21.18
C PHE A 120 3.21 5.05 -20.86
N PHE A 121 4.48 4.84 -21.24
CA PHE A 121 5.54 5.81 -20.93
C PHE A 121 5.37 7.11 -21.71
N TYR A 122 4.90 7.03 -22.96
CA TYR A 122 4.59 8.25 -23.70
C TYR A 122 3.44 9.03 -23.06
N GLY A 123 2.35 8.36 -22.67
CA GLY A 123 1.27 8.97 -21.92
C GLY A 123 1.73 9.62 -20.62
N CYS A 124 2.64 8.97 -19.88
CA CYS A 124 3.24 9.55 -18.67
C CYS A 124 4.05 10.83 -18.96
N ALA A 125 4.89 10.83 -20.00
CA ALA A 125 5.67 12.00 -20.40
C ALA A 125 4.77 13.16 -20.85
N LEU A 126 3.68 12.87 -21.57
CA LEU A 126 2.67 13.86 -21.95
C LEU A 126 1.94 14.43 -20.72
N LEU A 127 1.51 13.57 -19.80
CA LEU A 127 0.80 13.98 -18.59
C LEU A 127 1.66 14.88 -17.71
N ALA A 128 2.93 14.53 -17.52
CA ALA A 128 3.88 15.33 -16.74
C ALA A 128 4.14 16.71 -17.37
N ASN A 129 3.94 16.88 -18.68
CA ASN A 129 3.99 18.18 -19.36
C ASN A 129 2.61 18.86 -19.51
N GLY A 130 1.63 18.48 -18.68
CA GLY A 130 0.29 19.07 -18.69
C GLY A 130 -0.58 18.71 -19.90
N ARG A 131 -0.12 17.87 -20.83
CA ARG A 131 -0.85 17.43 -22.04
C ARG A 131 -1.82 16.29 -21.71
N ARG A 132 -2.74 16.55 -20.78
CA ARG A 132 -3.63 15.54 -20.18
C ARG A 132 -4.52 14.81 -21.18
N LYS A 133 -5.09 15.52 -22.17
CA LYS A 133 -5.99 14.92 -23.16
C LYS A 133 -5.27 13.87 -24.02
N GLU A 134 -4.11 14.23 -24.54
CA GLU A 134 -3.28 13.35 -25.36
C GLU A 134 -2.73 12.18 -24.55
N ALA A 135 -2.33 12.41 -23.29
CA ALA A 135 -1.92 11.33 -22.40
C ALA A 135 -3.01 10.25 -22.22
N ILE A 136 -4.27 10.66 -22.08
CA ILE A 136 -5.41 9.74 -21.94
C ILE A 136 -5.61 8.90 -23.20
N GLU A 137 -5.41 9.46 -24.38
CA GLU A 137 -5.48 8.71 -25.65
C GLU A 137 -4.45 7.59 -25.65
N HIS A 138 -3.21 7.88 -25.24
CA HIS A 138 -2.16 6.87 -25.12
C HIS A 138 -2.46 5.80 -24.07
N PHE A 139 -3.00 6.15 -22.90
CA PHE A 139 -3.37 5.15 -21.88
C PHE A 139 -4.51 4.22 -22.31
N ASN A 140 -5.35 4.65 -23.24
CA ASN A 140 -6.50 3.91 -23.73
C ASN A 140 -6.26 3.18 -25.05
N VAL A 141 -5.03 3.20 -25.59
CA VAL A 141 -4.73 2.49 -26.83
C VAL A 141 -4.96 1.00 -26.66
N ARG A 142 -5.71 0.45 -27.62
CA ARG A 142 -5.96 -0.98 -27.73
C ARG A 142 -4.78 -1.62 -28.42
N SER A 143 -4.20 -2.64 -27.80
CA SER A 143 -3.16 -3.46 -28.43
C SER A 143 -3.73 -4.47 -29.44
N ASP A 144 -5.04 -4.78 -29.34
CA ASP A 144 -5.78 -5.65 -30.26
C ASP A 144 -7.13 -4.99 -30.60
N PRO A 145 -7.41 -4.67 -31.88
CA PRO A 145 -8.68 -4.09 -32.31
C PRO A 145 -9.92 -4.94 -31.97
N ARG A 146 -9.74 -6.25 -31.80
CA ARG A 146 -10.81 -7.21 -31.44
C ARG A 146 -11.05 -7.29 -29.93
N SER A 147 -10.17 -6.70 -29.13
CA SER A 147 -10.28 -6.69 -27.67
C SER A 147 -10.94 -5.39 -27.19
N ASN A 148 -11.89 -5.53 -26.26
CA ASN A 148 -12.49 -4.39 -25.55
C ASN A 148 -11.65 -3.93 -24.34
N LEU A 149 -10.51 -4.58 -24.07
CA LEU A 149 -9.64 -4.24 -22.95
C LEU A 149 -8.53 -3.26 -23.38
N PRO A 150 -8.21 -2.25 -22.55
CA PRO A 150 -6.99 -1.45 -22.72
C PRO A 150 -5.74 -2.31 -22.89
N GLY A 151 -4.78 -1.88 -23.73
CA GLY A 151 -3.62 -2.68 -24.11
C GLY A 151 -2.79 -3.18 -22.93
N VAL A 152 -2.68 -2.40 -21.85
CA VAL A 152 -1.96 -2.80 -20.63
C VAL A 152 -2.56 -4.05 -19.98
N PHE A 153 -3.90 -4.16 -19.93
CA PHE A 153 -4.54 -5.34 -19.34
C PHE A 153 -4.43 -6.56 -20.23
N GLN A 154 -4.45 -6.36 -21.55
CA GLN A 154 -4.21 -7.44 -22.51
C GLN A 154 -2.77 -7.96 -22.44
N GLY A 155 -1.79 -7.06 -22.30
CA GLY A 155 -0.39 -7.40 -22.09
C GLY A 155 -0.19 -8.23 -20.82
N LEU A 156 -0.71 -7.75 -19.67
CA LEU A 156 -0.63 -8.48 -18.39
C LEU A 156 -1.28 -9.87 -18.47
N ARG A 157 -2.45 -9.96 -19.12
CA ARG A 157 -3.14 -11.24 -19.32
C ARG A 157 -2.31 -12.22 -20.17
N THR A 158 -1.69 -11.72 -21.24
CA THR A 158 -0.81 -12.51 -22.11
C THR A 158 0.44 -12.97 -21.35
N GLN A 159 1.05 -12.07 -20.58
CA GLN A 159 2.20 -12.39 -19.73
C GLN A 159 1.87 -13.46 -18.68
N PHE A 160 0.73 -13.36 -18.00
CA PHE A 160 0.34 -14.35 -17.00
C PHE A 160 0.12 -15.74 -17.59
N ARG A 161 -0.51 -15.82 -18.76
CA ARG A 161 -0.65 -17.08 -19.50
C ARG A 161 0.72 -17.68 -19.85
N ALA A 162 1.63 -16.86 -20.34
CA ALA A 162 2.97 -17.30 -20.74
C ALA A 162 3.82 -17.74 -19.53
N GLN A 163 3.72 -17.05 -18.39
CA GLN A 163 4.59 -17.26 -17.24
C GLN A 163 4.11 -18.36 -16.29
N PHE A 164 2.79 -18.50 -16.09
CA PHE A 164 2.24 -19.38 -15.06
C PHE A 164 1.44 -20.56 -15.62
N GLY A 165 1.24 -20.61 -16.94
CA GLY A 165 0.26 -21.52 -17.54
C GLY A 165 -1.17 -21.21 -17.06
N GLY A 166 -2.12 -22.09 -17.38
CA GLY A 166 -3.50 -21.99 -16.93
C GLY A 166 -4.49 -21.41 -17.95
N THR A 167 -5.72 -21.23 -17.52
CA THR A 167 -6.84 -20.82 -18.37
C THR A 167 -6.87 -19.31 -18.59
N ASP A 168 -7.68 -18.85 -19.55
CA ASP A 168 -7.95 -17.41 -19.71
C ASP A 168 -8.54 -16.77 -18.46
N GLU A 169 -9.38 -17.52 -17.75
CA GLU A 169 -10.05 -17.04 -16.55
C GLU A 169 -9.05 -16.85 -15.40
N ASP A 170 -8.06 -17.74 -15.25
CA ASP A 170 -6.99 -17.58 -14.24
C ASP A 170 -6.19 -16.30 -14.49
N ALA A 171 -5.88 -16.01 -15.76
CA ALA A 171 -5.17 -14.80 -16.14
C ALA A 171 -6.02 -13.54 -15.90
N LYS A 172 -7.32 -13.58 -16.22
CA LYS A 172 -8.26 -12.49 -15.92
C LYS A 172 -8.37 -12.23 -14.42
N GLU A 173 -8.46 -13.28 -13.61
CA GLU A 173 -8.57 -13.16 -12.17
C GLU A 173 -7.31 -12.53 -11.57
N ARG A 174 -6.11 -12.94 -12.02
CA ARG A 174 -4.85 -12.29 -11.62
C ARG A 174 -4.81 -10.81 -11.99
N VAL A 175 -5.29 -10.45 -13.19
CA VAL A 175 -5.40 -9.05 -13.60
C VAL A 175 -6.37 -8.28 -12.69
N ARG A 176 -7.53 -8.86 -12.34
CA ARG A 176 -8.49 -8.24 -11.40
C ARG A 176 -7.88 -8.03 -10.01
N VAL A 177 -7.13 -9.01 -9.49
CA VAL A 177 -6.41 -8.88 -8.21
C VAL A 177 -5.40 -7.73 -8.27
N LEU A 178 -4.61 -7.63 -9.34
CA LEU A 178 -3.67 -6.52 -9.53
C LEU A 178 -4.36 -5.17 -9.67
N GLN A 179 -5.47 -5.11 -10.42
CA GLN A 179 -6.29 -3.91 -10.55
C GLN A 179 -6.80 -3.48 -9.17
N LYS A 180 -7.40 -4.39 -8.39
CA LYS A 180 -7.88 -4.08 -7.04
C LYS A 180 -6.76 -3.55 -6.14
N ALA A 181 -5.59 -4.20 -6.17
CA ALA A 181 -4.43 -3.72 -5.42
C ALA A 181 -3.92 -2.35 -5.89
N ALA A 182 -3.97 -2.06 -7.20
CA ALA A 182 -3.61 -0.76 -7.74
C ALA A 182 -4.59 0.35 -7.32
N HIS A 183 -5.89 0.07 -7.36
CA HIS A 183 -6.92 0.98 -6.86
C HIS A 183 -6.71 1.26 -5.38
N LEU A 184 -6.47 0.22 -4.56
CA LEU A 184 -6.15 0.41 -3.14
C LEU A 184 -4.93 1.31 -2.94
N ARG A 185 -3.81 1.08 -3.63
CA ARG A 185 -2.62 1.95 -3.53
C ARG A 185 -2.90 3.39 -3.91
N LYS A 186 -3.69 3.60 -4.97
CA LYS A 186 -4.13 4.95 -5.37
C LYS A 186 -4.95 5.58 -4.24
N GLY A 187 -5.90 4.84 -3.68
CA GLY A 187 -6.70 5.28 -2.53
C GLY A 187 -5.86 5.65 -1.31
N TYR A 188 -4.85 4.85 -0.95
CA TYR A 188 -3.91 5.19 0.12
C TYR A 188 -3.12 6.46 -0.16
N ARG A 189 -2.65 6.66 -1.40
CA ARG A 189 -1.95 7.89 -1.78
C ARG A 189 -2.87 9.10 -1.60
N GLU A 190 -4.06 9.04 -2.18
CA GLU A 190 -5.01 10.15 -2.14
C GLU A 190 -5.48 10.45 -0.71
N LEU A 191 -5.79 9.44 0.09
CA LEU A 191 -6.23 9.65 1.47
C LEU A 191 -5.06 10.02 2.38
N PHE A 192 -4.03 9.19 2.46
CA PHE A 192 -2.95 9.42 3.41
C PHE A 192 -2.01 10.55 2.96
N GLN A 193 -1.44 10.48 1.75
CA GLN A 193 -0.41 11.45 1.35
C GLN A 193 -1.00 12.84 1.08
N GLU A 194 -2.19 12.92 0.48
CA GLU A 194 -2.78 14.20 0.08
C GLU A 194 -3.70 14.81 1.15
N LYS A 195 -4.34 14.00 2.01
CA LYS A 195 -5.26 14.52 3.06
C LYS A 195 -4.70 14.45 4.47
N LEU A 196 -4.16 13.29 4.90
CA LEU A 196 -3.76 13.09 6.29
C LEU A 196 -2.35 13.61 6.60
N ARG A 197 -1.38 13.34 5.72
CA ARG A 197 0.01 13.71 5.91
C ARG A 197 0.22 15.22 6.10
N PRO A 198 -0.45 16.12 5.36
CA PRO A 198 -0.34 17.55 5.62
C PRO A 198 -0.72 17.92 7.08
N VAL A 199 -1.79 17.32 7.60
CA VAL A 199 -2.24 17.55 8.99
C VAL A 199 -1.21 17.04 10.01
N LEU A 200 -0.57 15.90 9.74
CA LEU A 200 0.50 15.35 10.56
C LEU A 200 1.77 16.23 10.54
N MET A 201 2.08 16.85 9.40
CA MET A 201 3.27 17.69 9.24
C MET A 201 3.15 19.06 9.91
N GLU A 202 1.94 19.61 10.01
CA GLU A 202 1.70 20.89 10.69
C GLU A 202 1.92 20.85 12.21
N ARG A 203 1.84 19.65 12.83
CA ARG A 203 2.12 19.41 14.28
C ARG A 203 1.47 20.40 15.25
N GLY A 204 0.19 20.71 15.02
CA GLY A 204 -0.58 21.63 15.86
C GLY A 204 -1.33 20.97 17.03
N PRO A 205 -1.89 21.78 17.96
CA PRO A 205 -2.86 21.29 18.94
C PRO A 205 -4.03 20.61 18.21
N ASN A 206 -4.59 19.56 18.81
CA ASN A 206 -5.70 18.79 18.24
C ASN A 206 -5.39 18.13 16.87
N CYS A 207 -4.11 17.88 16.55
CA CYS A 207 -3.68 17.21 15.31
C CYS A 207 -4.50 15.94 15.00
N LEU A 208 -4.69 15.06 15.98
CA LEU A 208 -5.45 13.80 15.80
C LEU A 208 -6.94 14.03 15.55
N GLN A 209 -7.54 15.05 16.15
CA GLN A 209 -8.93 15.41 15.88
C GLN A 209 -9.10 15.93 14.44
N ARG A 210 -8.18 16.79 14.00
CA ARG A 210 -8.13 17.28 12.61
C ARG A 210 -7.90 16.13 11.62
N LEU A 211 -7.11 15.12 11.99
CA LEU A 211 -6.91 13.92 11.17
C LEU A 211 -8.20 13.13 10.97
N ARG A 212 -8.98 12.93 12.04
CA ARG A 212 -10.27 12.24 11.98
C ARG A 212 -11.26 12.99 11.11
N GLN A 213 -11.31 14.31 11.26
CA GLN A 213 -12.12 15.17 10.40
C GLN A 213 -11.70 15.06 8.93
N ALA A 214 -10.40 15.22 8.63
CA ALA A 214 -9.88 15.13 7.27
C ALA A 214 -10.17 13.77 6.62
N TYR A 215 -10.05 12.67 7.38
CA TYR A 215 -10.39 11.33 6.89
C TYR A 215 -11.89 11.19 6.62
N ALA A 216 -12.74 11.55 7.59
CA ALA A 216 -14.19 11.44 7.45
C ALA A 216 -14.71 12.27 6.27
N GLU A 217 -14.30 13.54 6.16
CA GLU A 217 -14.68 14.40 5.04
C GLU A 217 -14.18 13.87 3.69
N ALA A 218 -13.00 13.22 3.65
CA ALA A 218 -12.48 12.65 2.42
C ALA A 218 -13.28 11.43 1.95
N LEU A 219 -13.83 10.64 2.88
CA LEU A 219 -14.76 9.55 2.57
C LEU A 219 -16.13 10.11 2.16
N ASP A 220 -16.65 11.12 2.85
CA ASP A 220 -17.95 11.74 2.54
C ASP A 220 -17.99 12.34 1.12
N LYS A 221 -16.86 12.88 0.65
CA LYS A 221 -16.71 13.47 -0.69
C LYS A 221 -16.54 12.43 -1.80
N ASP A 222 -16.27 11.17 -1.48
CA ASP A 222 -15.95 10.13 -2.47
C ASP A 222 -16.54 8.76 -2.06
N PRO A 223 -17.74 8.41 -2.57
CA PRO A 223 -18.41 7.15 -2.26
C PRO A 223 -17.60 5.90 -2.66
N ASP A 224 -16.73 5.99 -3.66
CA ASP A 224 -15.89 4.86 -4.05
C ASP A 224 -14.79 4.63 -3.00
N LYS A 225 -14.23 5.70 -2.43
CA LYS A 225 -13.31 5.58 -1.29
C LYS A 225 -13.99 5.03 -0.05
N GLU A 226 -15.22 5.46 0.25
CA GLU A 226 -16.00 4.93 1.39
C GLU A 226 -16.24 3.41 1.25
N ARG A 227 -16.51 2.92 0.03
CA ARG A 227 -16.63 1.47 -0.22
C ARG A 227 -15.30 0.74 -0.06
N MET A 228 -14.20 1.38 -0.41
CA MET A 228 -12.86 0.79 -0.36
C MET A 228 -12.29 0.77 1.06
N PHE A 229 -12.58 1.78 1.86
CA PHE A 229 -11.99 1.98 3.18
C PHE A 229 -13.07 2.29 4.20
N ASP A 230 -13.14 1.47 5.24
CA ASP A 230 -14.11 1.67 6.31
C ASP A 230 -13.87 2.98 7.07
N ARG A 231 -14.95 3.53 7.61
CA ARG A 231 -14.92 4.73 8.45
C ARG A 231 -14.34 4.38 9.82
N LEU A 232 -13.73 5.36 10.48
CA LEU A 232 -13.34 5.20 11.89
C LEU A 232 -14.59 4.93 12.73
N LYS A 233 -14.59 3.81 13.44
CA LYS A 233 -15.62 3.43 14.40
C LYS A 233 -15.01 3.29 15.77
N TYR A 234 -15.78 3.47 16.83
CA TYR A 234 -15.26 3.31 18.18
C TYR A 234 -16.36 2.88 19.14
N VAL A 235 -15.92 2.44 20.31
CA VAL A 235 -16.76 2.12 21.48
C VAL A 235 -16.35 3.07 22.59
N SER A 236 -17.29 3.66 23.33
CA SER A 236 -16.90 4.46 24.50
C SER A 236 -16.34 3.54 25.59
N CYS A 237 -15.40 4.04 26.39
CA CYS A 237 -14.85 3.27 27.51
C CYS A 237 -15.92 2.86 28.51
N GLU A 238 -16.92 3.72 28.75
CA GLU A 238 -18.06 3.41 29.63
C GLU A 238 -18.86 2.23 29.10
N GLU A 239 -19.24 2.26 27.82
CA GLU A 239 -20.02 1.20 27.19
C GLU A 239 -19.21 -0.11 27.17
N PHE A 240 -17.94 -0.04 26.79
CA PHE A 240 -17.05 -1.21 26.77
C PHE A 240 -16.98 -1.93 28.12
N ARG A 241 -16.91 -1.19 29.24
CA ARG A 241 -16.86 -1.79 30.60
C ARG A 241 -18.11 -2.59 30.95
N THR A 242 -19.26 -2.29 30.33
CA THR A 242 -20.52 -3.00 30.59
C THR A 242 -20.64 -4.32 29.83
N TRP A 243 -19.80 -4.56 28.82
CA TRP A 243 -20.03 -5.66 27.87
C TRP A 243 -19.85 -7.05 28.47
N GLY A 244 -18.94 -7.20 29.43
CA GLY A 244 -18.58 -8.46 30.09
C GLY A 244 -17.85 -9.48 29.19
N ARG A 245 -17.79 -9.22 27.88
CA ARG A 245 -17.13 -10.02 26.83
C ARG A 245 -16.82 -9.17 25.61
N LEU A 246 -15.94 -9.64 24.72
CA LEU A 246 -15.77 -9.01 23.41
C LEU A 246 -17.06 -9.17 22.57
N ARG A 247 -17.46 -8.07 21.93
CA ARG A 247 -18.67 -7.99 21.10
C ARG A 247 -18.27 -7.91 19.64
N ARG A 248 -19.01 -8.64 18.80
CA ARG A 248 -18.75 -8.68 17.36
C ARG A 248 -19.35 -7.47 16.66
N SER A 249 -18.77 -7.09 15.52
CA SER A 249 -19.25 -5.99 14.69
C SER A 249 -20.74 -6.03 14.31
N CYS A 250 -21.32 -7.23 14.14
CA CYS A 250 -22.74 -7.38 13.80
C CYS A 250 -23.69 -7.06 14.98
N GLU A 251 -23.17 -6.90 16.21
CA GLU A 251 -23.97 -6.52 17.38
C GLU A 251 -24.32 -5.02 17.39
N GLY A 252 -23.75 -4.21 16.47
CA GLY A 252 -24.18 -2.82 16.25
C GLY A 252 -23.82 -1.83 17.36
N LEU A 253 -22.88 -2.20 18.25
CA LEU A 253 -22.50 -1.41 19.43
C LEU A 253 -21.38 -0.39 19.18
N THR A 254 -20.91 -0.26 17.94
CA THR A 254 -19.88 0.71 17.58
C THR A 254 -20.48 1.96 16.97
N ARG A 255 -19.90 3.12 17.25
CA ARG A 255 -20.31 4.41 16.68
C ARG A 255 -19.34 4.83 15.59
N PRO A 256 -19.80 5.14 14.38
CA PRO A 256 -18.94 5.77 13.38
C PRO A 256 -18.57 7.18 13.87
N TYR A 257 -17.34 7.59 13.61
CA TYR A 257 -16.92 8.96 13.79
C TYR A 257 -17.62 9.85 12.75
N SER A 258 -18.32 10.88 13.22
CA SER A 258 -18.92 11.91 12.39
C SER A 258 -18.31 13.27 12.76
N PRO A 259 -17.94 14.11 11.77
CA PRO A 259 -17.48 15.47 12.02
C PRO A 259 -18.63 16.42 12.44
N GLU A 260 -19.89 16.02 12.25
CA GLU A 260 -21.07 16.86 12.47
C GLU A 260 -21.64 16.75 13.89
N VAL A 261 -21.03 17.50 14.82
CA VAL A 261 -21.76 18.22 15.87
C VAL A 261 -21.05 19.56 16.01
N MET A 262 -21.74 20.65 15.64
CA MET A 262 -21.32 22.00 16.02
C MET A 262 -21.22 22.02 17.55
N TRP A 263 -20.00 22.08 18.07
CA TRP A 263 -19.71 22.00 19.49
C TRP A 263 -20.39 23.15 20.25
N GLU A 264 -21.60 22.93 20.75
CA GLU A 264 -22.33 23.89 21.59
C GLU A 264 -21.70 23.98 23.00
N ASP A 265 -20.95 22.96 23.41
CA ASP A 265 -20.32 22.87 24.73
C ASP A 265 -18.78 22.83 24.66
N GLU A 266 -18.10 23.59 25.53
CA GLU A 266 -16.63 23.66 25.59
C GLU A 266 -16.01 22.31 25.99
N LYS A 267 -16.74 21.46 26.73
CA LYS A 267 -16.28 20.11 27.09
C LYS A 267 -16.19 19.15 25.90
N GLU A 268 -16.99 19.37 24.86
CA GLU A 268 -16.93 18.55 23.66
C GLU A 268 -15.81 18.99 22.70
N ARG A 269 -15.33 20.25 22.81
CA ARG A 269 -14.23 20.79 22.00
C ARG A 269 -12.90 20.07 22.20
N GLU A 270 -12.69 19.45 23.35
CA GLU A 270 -11.42 18.76 23.63
C GLU A 270 -11.29 17.42 22.86
N GLY A 271 -12.36 16.93 22.20
CA GLY A 271 -12.32 15.76 21.32
C GLY A 271 -12.20 14.42 22.05
N LYS A 272 -12.40 13.32 21.31
CA LYS A 272 -12.30 11.94 21.83
C LYS A 272 -10.84 11.50 21.92
N TYR A 273 -10.51 10.67 22.92
CA TYR A 273 -9.22 9.99 23.01
C TYR A 273 -9.41 8.52 22.62
N ILE A 274 -8.76 8.04 21.57
CA ILE A 274 -9.01 6.71 20.98
C ILE A 274 -7.79 5.82 21.17
N ILE A 275 -7.98 4.72 21.89
CA ILE A 275 -7.00 3.64 22.02
C ILE A 275 -7.26 2.58 20.95
N PHE A 276 -6.24 2.26 20.16
CA PHE A 276 -6.21 1.09 19.30
C PHE A 276 -5.66 -0.12 20.08
N PHE A 277 -6.45 -1.20 20.19
CA PHE A 277 -5.94 -2.47 20.73
C PHE A 277 -5.37 -3.36 19.63
N SER A 278 -4.11 -3.72 19.79
CA SER A 278 -3.46 -4.79 19.03
C SER A 278 -3.41 -6.05 19.90
N TYR A 279 -4.11 -7.11 19.50
CA TYR A 279 -4.26 -8.31 20.33
C TYR A 279 -4.55 -9.56 19.50
N ARG A 280 -4.21 -10.72 20.07
CA ARG A 280 -4.45 -12.01 19.44
C ARG A 280 -5.85 -12.53 19.69
N TRP A 281 -6.48 -13.10 18.67
CA TRP A 281 -7.64 -13.96 18.88
C TRP A 281 -7.18 -15.30 19.47
N ILE A 282 -7.65 -15.62 20.67
CA ILE A 282 -7.18 -16.77 21.46
C ILE A 282 -8.16 -17.93 21.49
N ASN A 283 -9.35 -17.77 20.92
CA ASN A 283 -10.29 -18.87 20.78
C ASN A 283 -9.68 -19.94 19.86
N LYS A 284 -9.66 -21.19 20.31
CA LYS A 284 -9.12 -22.34 19.58
C LYS A 284 -10.19 -23.16 18.87
N ASP A 285 -11.47 -22.89 19.11
CA ASP A 285 -12.58 -23.61 18.49
C ASP A 285 -12.79 -23.09 17.05
N PRO A 286 -12.48 -23.89 16.01
CA PRO A 286 -12.63 -23.47 14.62
C PRO A 286 -14.10 -23.25 14.21
N GLY A 287 -15.05 -23.82 14.96
CA GLY A 287 -16.49 -23.69 14.71
C GLY A 287 -17.08 -22.42 15.31
N MET A 288 -16.44 -21.84 16.33
CA MET A 288 -16.90 -20.60 16.95
C MET A 288 -16.20 -19.39 16.36
N ARG A 289 -16.97 -18.50 15.73
CA ARG A 289 -16.48 -17.22 15.20
C ARG A 289 -16.29 -16.16 16.31
N LEU A 290 -15.56 -16.52 17.37
CA LEU A 290 -15.29 -15.69 18.54
C LEU A 290 -13.79 -15.33 18.58
N SER A 291 -13.46 -14.11 18.98
CA SER A 291 -12.08 -13.67 19.15
C SER A 291 -11.47 -14.03 20.51
N ASP A 292 -12.30 -14.31 21.51
CA ASP A 292 -11.90 -14.57 22.90
C ASP A 292 -12.22 -16.00 23.36
N ASP A 293 -11.59 -16.45 24.43
CA ASP A 293 -11.86 -17.73 25.07
C ASP A 293 -13.16 -17.70 25.92
N GLU A 294 -13.59 -18.87 26.40
CA GLU A 294 -14.78 -19.00 27.26
C GLU A 294 -14.68 -18.24 28.60
N HIS A 295 -13.48 -17.81 28.97
CA HIS A 295 -13.20 -17.05 30.18
C HIS A 295 -13.11 -15.54 29.94
N ASN A 296 -13.32 -15.07 28.70
CA ASN A 296 -13.19 -13.67 28.30
C ASN A 296 -11.82 -13.09 28.67
N THR A 297 -10.75 -13.87 28.48
CA THR A 297 -9.39 -13.48 28.90
C THR A 297 -8.94 -12.21 28.20
N GLN A 298 -9.16 -12.05 26.89
CA GLN A 298 -8.75 -10.83 26.18
C GLN A 298 -9.58 -9.62 26.57
N TYR A 299 -10.89 -9.77 26.74
CA TYR A 299 -11.73 -8.70 27.28
C TYR A 299 -11.21 -8.21 28.63
N LYS A 300 -10.94 -9.14 29.57
CA LYS A 300 -10.38 -8.81 30.89
C LYS A 300 -9.03 -8.12 30.80
N ARG A 301 -8.15 -8.57 29.90
CA ARG A 301 -6.85 -7.93 29.66
C ARG A 301 -6.99 -6.52 29.08
N MET A 302 -7.88 -6.31 28.12
CA MET A 302 -8.17 -4.97 27.59
C MET A 302 -8.74 -4.05 28.69
N SER A 303 -9.70 -4.54 29.50
CA SER A 303 -10.25 -3.76 30.61
C SER A 303 -9.18 -3.37 31.63
N ASP A 304 -8.29 -4.29 31.99
CA ASP A 304 -7.17 -4.02 32.90
C ASP A 304 -6.17 -3.02 32.28
N ALA A 305 -5.85 -3.15 30.99
CA ALA A 305 -4.99 -2.22 30.29
C ALA A 305 -5.58 -0.80 30.23
N VAL A 306 -6.89 -0.66 29.99
CA VAL A 306 -7.61 0.63 30.04
C VAL A 306 -7.52 1.24 31.43
N ARG A 307 -7.74 0.45 32.49
CA ARG A 307 -7.60 0.91 33.88
C ARG A 307 -6.20 1.43 34.15
N LEU A 308 -5.17 0.64 33.83
CA LEU A 308 -3.76 1.02 34.00
C LEU A 308 -3.38 2.24 33.17
N PHE A 309 -3.99 2.41 31.99
CA PHE A 309 -3.76 3.58 31.14
C PHE A 309 -4.31 4.85 31.81
N LEU A 310 -5.56 4.83 32.28
CA LEU A 310 -6.18 5.96 32.96
C LEU A 310 -5.48 6.32 34.28
N GLU A 311 -4.96 5.34 35.02
CA GLU A 311 -4.14 5.59 36.21
C GLU A 311 -2.84 6.34 35.89
N ARG A 312 -2.28 6.14 34.70
CA ARG A 312 -1.05 6.81 34.23
C ARG A 312 -1.31 8.14 33.54
N HIS A 313 -2.51 8.34 33.03
CA HIS A 313 -2.94 9.51 32.26
C HIS A 313 -4.15 10.16 32.91
N PRO A 314 -4.01 10.76 34.11
CA PRO A 314 -5.12 11.42 34.81
C PRO A 314 -5.71 12.61 34.02
N GLU A 315 -4.98 13.13 33.03
CA GLU A 315 -5.47 14.14 32.09
C GLU A 315 -6.51 13.61 31.09
N VAL A 316 -6.63 12.29 30.91
CA VAL A 316 -7.61 11.67 30.01
C VAL A 316 -8.85 11.28 30.79
N ALA A 317 -9.93 12.04 30.61
CA ALA A 317 -11.22 11.74 31.23
C ALA A 317 -11.83 10.43 30.69
N SER A 318 -12.40 9.59 31.56
CA SER A 318 -12.89 8.25 31.21
C SER A 318 -14.05 8.30 30.20
N GLU A 319 -14.86 9.36 30.24
CA GLU A 319 -15.99 9.64 29.35
C GLU A 319 -15.55 10.07 27.94
N ARG A 320 -14.31 10.55 27.81
CA ARG A 320 -13.69 10.93 26.53
C ARG A 320 -12.90 9.78 25.92
N LEU A 321 -12.53 8.80 26.73
CA LEU A 321 -11.81 7.61 26.28
C LEU A 321 -12.72 6.70 25.45
N CYS A 322 -12.22 6.32 24.29
CA CYS A 322 -12.85 5.46 23.30
C CYS A 322 -11.87 4.37 22.88
N ILE A 323 -12.42 3.26 22.40
CA ILE A 323 -11.67 2.06 22.09
C ILE A 323 -11.97 1.65 20.65
N TRP A 324 -10.90 1.39 19.91
CA TRP A 324 -10.93 0.71 18.63
C TRP A 324 -10.36 -0.70 18.80
N MET A 325 -11.10 -1.70 18.34
CA MET A 325 -10.64 -3.09 18.25
C MET A 325 -11.24 -3.72 16.99
N ASP A 326 -10.46 -4.55 16.30
CA ASP A 326 -10.84 -5.16 15.04
C ASP A 326 -12.18 -5.94 15.12
N PHE A 327 -12.38 -6.77 16.15
CA PHE A 327 -13.53 -7.66 16.26
C PHE A 327 -14.87 -6.92 16.35
N ALA A 328 -14.87 -5.73 16.97
CA ALA A 328 -16.04 -4.87 17.07
C ALA A 328 -16.14 -3.88 15.90
N CYS A 329 -15.02 -3.29 15.47
CA CYS A 329 -15.03 -2.16 14.54
C CYS A 329 -14.93 -2.58 13.07
N VAL A 330 -14.33 -3.73 12.76
CA VAL A 330 -14.26 -4.27 11.40
C VAL A 330 -15.42 -5.23 11.18
N ASN A 331 -16.11 -5.11 10.04
CA ASN A 331 -17.15 -6.06 9.66
C ASN A 331 -16.57 -7.46 9.51
N GLN A 332 -16.78 -8.34 10.51
CA GLN A 332 -16.20 -9.68 10.53
C GLN A 332 -16.79 -10.62 9.48
N ASP A 333 -17.95 -10.28 8.91
CA ASP A 333 -18.56 -11.06 7.81
C ASP A 333 -18.06 -10.59 6.43
N ASN A 334 -17.60 -9.35 6.32
CA ASN A 334 -16.93 -8.82 5.13
C ASN A 334 -15.78 -7.86 5.52
N PRO A 335 -14.62 -8.40 5.91
CA PRO A 335 -13.56 -7.60 6.53
C PRO A 335 -12.75 -6.76 5.54
N SER A 336 -12.99 -6.89 4.23
CA SER A 336 -12.10 -6.35 3.20
C SER A 336 -11.83 -4.85 3.33
N SER A 337 -12.87 -4.03 3.52
CA SER A 337 -12.73 -2.57 3.64
C SER A 337 -12.13 -2.15 4.98
N GLY A 338 -12.48 -2.84 6.08
CA GLY A 338 -11.91 -2.57 7.40
C GLY A 338 -10.43 -2.92 7.48
N VAL A 339 -10.03 -4.08 6.94
CA VAL A 339 -8.63 -4.49 6.82
C VAL A 339 -7.84 -3.52 5.93
N ALA A 340 -8.43 -3.08 4.82
CA ALA A 340 -7.82 -2.07 3.97
C ALA A 340 -7.71 -0.70 4.67
N ALA A 341 -8.61 -0.36 5.60
CA ALA A 341 -8.56 0.91 6.31
C ALA A 341 -7.54 0.92 7.48
N LEU A 342 -7.07 -0.25 7.95
CA LEU A 342 -6.24 -0.39 9.17
C LEU A 342 -5.14 0.66 9.32
N PRO A 343 -4.25 0.92 8.32
CA PRO A 343 -3.20 1.91 8.50
C PRO A 343 -3.75 3.32 8.71
N MET A 344 -4.82 3.69 8.00
CA MET A 344 -5.43 5.02 8.12
C MET A 344 -6.21 5.15 9.43
N ILE A 345 -6.79 4.06 9.94
CA ILE A 345 -7.44 4.04 11.25
C ILE A 345 -6.42 4.21 12.36
N LEU A 346 -5.30 3.47 12.32
CA LEU A 346 -4.26 3.56 13.35
C LEU A 346 -3.65 4.98 13.40
N VAL A 347 -3.48 5.64 12.25
CA VAL A 347 -3.07 7.06 12.14
C VAL A 347 -4.02 8.02 12.87
N GLN A 348 -5.27 7.64 13.09
CA GLN A 348 -6.27 8.49 13.76
C GLN A 348 -6.36 8.23 15.28
N CYS A 349 -5.65 7.24 15.81
CA CYS A 349 -5.67 6.86 17.22
C CYS A 349 -4.59 7.60 18.02
N ASP A 350 -4.89 7.94 19.27
CA ASP A 350 -3.96 8.63 20.17
C ASP A 350 -2.92 7.68 20.74
N ALA A 351 -3.34 6.46 21.06
CA ALA A 351 -2.48 5.44 21.63
C ALA A 351 -2.74 4.07 21.00
N VAL A 352 -1.68 3.27 20.92
CA VAL A 352 -1.75 1.84 20.62
C VAL A 352 -1.38 1.08 21.88
N ILE A 353 -2.21 0.11 22.27
CA ILE A 353 -1.90 -0.85 23.34
C ILE A 353 -1.80 -2.24 22.74
N SER A 354 -0.60 -2.81 22.79
CA SER A 354 -0.29 -4.18 22.37
C SER A 354 -0.46 -5.14 23.54
N LEU A 355 -1.38 -6.10 23.44
CA LEU A 355 -1.57 -7.16 24.42
C LEU A 355 -0.59 -8.31 24.20
N VAL A 356 0.64 -8.13 24.70
CA VAL A 356 1.74 -9.07 24.50
C VAL A 356 1.56 -10.30 25.39
N GLY A 357 1.69 -11.49 24.80
CA GLY A 357 1.72 -12.78 25.47
C GLY A 357 2.76 -13.69 24.81
N ASP A 358 2.87 -14.93 25.28
CA ASP A 358 3.97 -15.85 24.92
C ASP A 358 4.11 -16.07 23.39
N GLU A 359 3.01 -16.00 22.63
CA GLU A 359 2.96 -16.20 21.16
C GLU A 359 2.65 -14.91 20.37
N TYR A 360 2.78 -13.72 20.97
CA TYR A 360 2.34 -12.46 20.32
C TYR A 360 3.20 -12.06 19.12
N HIS A 361 4.51 -12.33 19.15
CA HIS A 361 5.43 -11.96 18.07
C HIS A 361 5.45 -12.96 16.90
N GLU A 362 4.74 -14.09 17.01
CA GLU A 362 4.82 -15.18 16.04
C GLU A 362 3.86 -15.03 14.84
N ARG A 363 2.94 -14.04 14.88
CA ARG A 363 1.95 -13.81 13.82
C ARG A 363 2.19 -12.52 13.05
N ALA A 364 2.16 -12.63 11.73
CA ALA A 364 2.53 -11.54 10.83
C ALA A 364 1.63 -10.30 10.96
N TRP A 365 0.34 -10.45 11.25
CA TRP A 365 -0.59 -9.32 11.43
C TRP A 365 -0.18 -8.36 12.55
N PHE A 366 0.27 -8.87 13.70
CA PHE A 366 0.73 -8.02 14.81
C PHE A 366 2.03 -7.29 14.48
N SER A 367 2.92 -7.94 13.73
CA SER A 367 4.13 -7.30 13.25
C SER A 367 3.82 -6.15 12.28
N VAL A 368 2.74 -6.22 11.50
CA VAL A 368 2.33 -5.08 10.65
C VAL A 368 1.83 -3.93 11.52
N GLU A 369 0.97 -4.17 12.52
CA GLU A 369 0.48 -3.11 13.42
C GLU A 369 1.61 -2.47 14.23
N ALA A 370 2.54 -3.28 14.74
CA ALA A 370 3.73 -2.82 15.43
C ALA A 370 4.64 -1.99 14.51
N LEU A 371 4.82 -2.42 13.26
CA LEU A 371 5.53 -1.65 12.24
C LEU A 371 4.84 -0.31 11.97
N MET A 372 3.51 -0.29 11.82
CA MET A 372 2.74 0.93 11.59
C MET A 372 2.96 1.95 12.71
N ILE A 373 2.75 1.56 13.96
CA ILE A 373 2.92 2.49 15.09
C ILE A 373 4.37 2.92 15.25
N GLN A 374 5.33 2.02 15.03
CA GLN A 374 6.74 2.38 15.07
C GLN A 374 7.08 3.43 14.00
N THR A 375 6.62 3.24 12.76
CA THR A 375 6.83 4.19 11.66
C THR A 375 6.21 5.54 11.99
N LEU A 376 4.97 5.58 12.46
CA LEU A 376 4.28 6.83 12.81
C LEU A 376 4.96 7.56 13.96
N LYS A 377 5.38 6.83 15.01
CA LYS A 377 6.12 7.43 16.12
C LYS A 377 7.46 8.01 15.68
N LYS A 378 8.21 7.32 14.82
CA LYS A 378 9.49 7.82 14.29
C LYS A 378 9.32 9.07 13.42
N ALA A 379 8.26 9.12 12.61
CA ALA A 379 8.05 10.20 11.65
C ALA A 379 7.39 11.45 12.27
N TYR A 380 6.42 11.27 13.17
CA TYR A 380 5.55 12.36 13.64
C TYR A 380 5.59 12.57 15.16
N ASP A 381 5.88 11.52 15.93
CA ASP A 381 5.88 11.49 17.39
C ASP A 381 4.58 12.02 18.06
N VAL A 382 3.44 11.86 17.38
CA VAL A 382 2.12 12.26 17.92
C VAL A 382 1.39 11.13 18.66
N HIS A 383 1.84 9.89 18.51
CA HIS A 383 1.16 8.70 19.05
C HIS A 383 1.87 8.10 20.27
N LEU A 384 1.10 7.57 21.22
CA LEU A 384 1.64 6.74 22.30
C LEU A 384 1.63 5.26 21.92
N TRP A 385 2.59 4.50 22.45
CA TRP A 385 2.63 3.05 22.26
C TRP A 385 2.99 2.36 23.58
N TYR A 386 2.12 1.44 23.98
CA TYR A 386 2.24 0.65 25.20
C TYR A 386 2.16 -0.84 24.92
N GLU A 387 2.79 -1.61 25.81
CA GLU A 387 2.65 -3.05 25.91
C GLU A 387 1.99 -3.40 27.24
N HIS A 388 0.95 -4.25 27.20
CA HIS A 388 0.37 -4.88 28.37
C HIS A 388 0.97 -6.28 28.53
N VAL A 389 1.88 -6.41 29.49
CA VAL A 389 2.71 -7.61 29.70
C VAL A 389 2.50 -8.17 31.10
N ALA A 390 2.69 -9.48 31.26
CA ALA A 390 2.78 -10.07 32.59
C ALA A 390 4.03 -9.50 33.29
N ALA A 391 3.90 -9.09 34.55
CA ALA A 391 5.05 -8.77 35.38
C ALA A 391 5.94 -10.02 35.49
N GLU A 392 7.24 -9.83 35.36
CA GLU A 392 8.20 -10.89 35.67
C GLU A 392 8.09 -11.20 37.17
N ASP A 393 7.89 -12.48 37.52
CA ASP A 393 8.03 -12.92 38.90
C ASP A 393 9.51 -12.81 39.26
N ASP A 394 9.87 -11.91 40.18
CA ASP A 394 11.21 -11.79 40.76
C ASP A 394 11.61 -13.10 41.45
N GLY A 395 12.10 -14.09 40.71
CA GLY A 395 12.95 -15.23 41.13
C GLY A 395 12.50 -16.12 42.29
N GLY A 396 11.36 -15.87 42.93
CA GLY A 396 10.91 -16.56 44.12
C GLY A 396 10.15 -17.83 43.77
N GLU A 397 10.57 -18.95 44.33
CA GLU A 397 9.98 -20.29 44.16
C GLU A 397 8.45 -20.25 44.01
N ARG A 398 7.96 -20.90 42.95
CA ARG A 398 6.54 -21.15 42.66
C ARG A 398 5.91 -21.96 43.80
N ARG A 399 5.54 -21.32 44.90
CA ARG A 399 4.65 -21.85 45.93
C ARG A 399 3.38 -21.01 45.98
N GLY A 400 2.31 -21.57 45.41
CA GLY A 400 0.94 -21.05 45.49
C GLY A 400 0.53 -20.20 44.30
N GLY A 401 -0.59 -20.56 43.65
CA GLY A 401 -1.15 -19.93 42.45
C GLY A 401 -1.53 -18.45 42.61
N LYS A 402 -0.53 -17.56 42.73
CA LYS A 402 -0.72 -16.11 42.62
C LYS A 402 -1.15 -15.77 41.19
N LYS A 403 -2.25 -15.02 41.07
CA LYS A 403 -2.70 -14.45 39.80
C LYS A 403 -1.55 -13.65 39.17
N ARG A 404 -1.23 -13.95 37.90
CA ARG A 404 -0.28 -13.15 37.09
C ARG A 404 -0.66 -11.67 37.21
N LYS A 405 0.23 -10.84 37.76
CA LYS A 405 0.06 -9.40 37.82
C LYS A 405 0.40 -8.84 36.44
N TRP A 406 -0.51 -8.09 35.83
CA TRP A 406 -0.25 -7.43 34.55
C TRP A 406 0.23 -6.00 34.76
N THR A 407 1.05 -5.52 33.84
CA THR A 407 1.60 -4.16 33.86
C THR A 407 1.53 -3.54 32.47
N LEU A 408 1.35 -2.22 32.44
CA LEU A 408 1.38 -1.44 31.22
C LEU A 408 2.74 -0.73 31.14
N ARG A 409 3.53 -0.98 30.10
CA ARG A 409 4.85 -0.34 29.91
C ARG A 409 4.91 0.39 28.59
N ARG A 410 5.63 1.51 28.54
CA ARG A 410 5.85 2.25 27.28
C ARG A 410 6.82 1.47 26.41
N THR A 411 6.49 1.26 25.15
CA THR A 411 7.32 0.49 24.23
C THR A 411 8.53 1.30 23.79
N ARG A 412 9.65 0.63 23.54
CA ARG A 412 10.83 1.26 22.93
C ARG A 412 10.68 1.29 21.41
N THR A 413 11.03 2.42 20.79
CA THR A 413 10.88 2.66 19.35
C THR A 413 12.01 2.05 18.51
N ASP A 414 13.02 1.45 19.14
CA ASP A 414 14.27 0.97 18.54
C ASP A 414 14.25 -0.51 18.11
N ARG A 415 13.18 -1.26 18.41
CA ARG A 415 13.10 -2.68 18.03
C ARG A 415 13.10 -2.89 16.52
N ASP A 416 13.88 -3.84 16.04
CA ASP A 416 13.80 -4.27 14.64
C ASP A 416 12.56 -5.17 14.45
N ILE A 417 11.70 -4.84 13.50
CA ILE A 417 10.47 -5.59 13.21
C ILE A 417 10.66 -6.22 11.84
N ASN A 418 11.10 -7.48 11.83
CA ASN A 418 11.28 -8.25 10.61
C ASN A 418 10.03 -9.10 10.32
N LEU A 419 9.24 -8.70 9.32
CA LEU A 419 8.06 -9.45 8.88
C LEU A 419 8.40 -10.70 8.06
N ALA A 420 9.59 -10.77 7.47
CA ALA A 420 9.99 -11.87 6.58
C ALA A 420 10.32 -13.17 7.33
N GLU A 421 10.65 -13.08 8.62
CA GLU A 421 11.02 -14.21 9.49
C GLU A 421 9.83 -14.80 10.25
N ASN A 422 8.64 -14.21 10.13
CA ASN A 422 7.45 -14.68 10.83
C ASN A 422 6.88 -15.95 10.20
N ASN A 423 7.00 -17.07 10.91
CA ASN A 423 6.71 -18.41 10.39
C ASN A 423 5.23 -18.73 10.13
N GLN A 424 4.25 -17.90 10.52
CA GLN A 424 2.83 -18.34 10.56
C GLN A 424 1.78 -17.26 10.25
N SER A 425 1.87 -16.55 9.12
CA SER A 425 0.63 -16.10 8.48
C SER A 425 -0.02 -17.32 7.81
N VAL A 426 -1.34 -17.52 7.97
CA VAL A 426 -2.09 -18.41 7.07
C VAL A 426 -1.70 -18.02 5.64
N GLU A 427 -1.28 -18.97 4.81
CA GLU A 427 -0.67 -18.65 3.50
C GLU A 427 -1.59 -17.77 2.63
N SER A 428 -2.91 -17.90 2.80
CA SER A 428 -3.92 -17.04 2.17
C SER A 428 -3.83 -15.55 2.54
N ASP A 429 -3.33 -15.22 3.73
CA ASP A 429 -3.22 -13.85 4.24
C ASP A 429 -1.93 -13.16 3.82
N ARG A 430 -0.91 -13.94 3.43
CA ARG A 430 0.43 -13.44 3.09
C ARG A 430 0.41 -12.29 2.09
N PRO A 431 -0.35 -12.32 0.98
CA PRO A 431 -0.39 -11.19 0.04
C PRO A 431 -0.94 -9.90 0.66
N ARG A 432 -1.90 -10.00 1.59
CA ARG A 432 -2.50 -8.83 2.28
C ARG A 432 -1.54 -8.24 3.30
N VAL A 433 -0.89 -9.08 4.09
CA VAL A 433 0.15 -8.68 5.05
C VAL A 433 1.29 -7.95 4.33
N MET A 434 1.83 -8.52 3.26
CA MET A 434 2.90 -7.90 2.46
C MET A 434 2.46 -6.58 1.82
N PHE A 435 1.20 -6.50 1.38
CA PHE A 435 0.65 -5.25 0.85
C PHE A 435 0.61 -4.17 1.93
N LEU A 436 0.07 -4.50 3.11
CA LEU A 436 -0.05 -3.55 4.22
C LEU A 436 1.31 -3.13 4.73
N GLU A 437 2.28 -4.04 4.88
CA GLU A 437 3.66 -3.70 5.22
C GLU A 437 4.19 -2.57 4.32
N ARG A 438 4.04 -2.73 3.00
CA ARG A 438 4.49 -1.70 2.05
C ARG A 438 3.77 -0.37 2.27
N GLN A 439 2.47 -0.39 2.58
CA GLN A 439 1.72 0.83 2.86
C GLN A 439 2.14 1.45 4.20
N SER A 440 2.40 0.64 5.23
CA SER A 440 2.89 1.06 6.54
C SER A 440 4.23 1.79 6.45
N ARG A 441 5.15 1.30 5.61
CA ARG A 441 6.43 1.96 5.36
C ARG A 441 6.29 3.34 4.70
N LEU A 442 5.20 3.59 3.98
CA LEU A 442 4.90 4.88 3.36
C LEU A 442 4.20 5.86 4.30
N LEU A 443 3.91 5.45 5.54
CA LEU A 443 3.32 6.36 6.52
C LEU A 443 4.34 7.42 6.99
N GLY A 444 5.63 7.09 7.03
CA GLY A 444 6.70 7.95 7.56
C GLY A 444 7.40 8.81 6.53
#